data_AF-A0A7G9W8D1-F1
#
_entry.id   AF-A0A7G9W8D1-F1
#
_cell.length_a   1.000
_cell.length_b   1.000
_cell.length_c   1.000
_cell.angle_alpha   90.00
_cell.angle_beta   90.00
_cell.angle_gamma   90.00
#
_symmetry.space_group_name_H-M   'P 1'
#
loop_
_entity.id
_entity.type
_entity.pdbx_description
1 polymer ?
#
loop_
_entity_poly.entity_id
_entity_poly.type
_entity_poly.pdbx_seq_one_letter_code
_entity_poly.pdbx_strand_id
1 'polypeptide(L)'
;MLLPVLKKKESYGEAFKKVIEEVKEFNDALTDYRVTGNLLNRDNAAAEAVNVIQTVVYILELLKKDGADIDKAGRDNLTSIVNKHSFLFDGYYELRKLD
;
A
#
# COMPACT_ATOMS: atom_id res chain seq x y z
N MET A 1 2.66 -14.76 0.55
CA MET A 1 3.75 -15.41 1.31
C MET A 1 3.99 -14.57 2.56
N LEU A 2 3.54 -15.03 3.73
CA LEU A 2 3.73 -14.31 5.01
C LEU A 2 5.16 -14.59 5.49
N LEU A 3 6.01 -13.55 5.53
CA LEU A 3 7.43 -13.65 5.91
C LEU A 3 7.58 -14.09 7.38
N PRO A 4 8.03 -15.33 7.66
CA PRO A 4 8.16 -15.86 9.02
C PRO A 4 9.27 -15.16 9.85
N VAL A 5 10.06 -14.28 9.24
CA VAL A 5 11.15 -13.52 9.88
C VAL A 5 10.61 -12.40 10.80
N LEU A 6 9.39 -11.91 10.57
CA LEU A 6 8.84 -10.75 11.29
C LEU A 6 8.20 -11.10 12.65
N LYS A 7 8.10 -12.39 13.00
CA LYS A 7 7.50 -12.86 14.26
C LYS A 7 8.39 -12.71 15.51
N LYS A 8 9.65 -12.26 15.39
CA LYS A 8 10.65 -12.36 16.48
C LYS A 8 11.02 -11.06 17.20
N LYS A 9 10.44 -9.90 16.84
CA LYS A 9 10.60 -8.65 17.60
C LYS A 9 9.20 -8.09 17.86
N GLU A 10 8.83 -7.94 19.13
CA GLU A 10 7.49 -7.46 19.57
C GLU A 10 7.07 -6.16 18.86
N SER A 11 8.02 -5.30 18.51
CA SER A 11 7.79 -4.03 17.79
C SER A 11 7.17 -4.17 16.40
N TYR A 12 7.46 -5.25 15.67
CA TYR A 12 6.84 -5.47 14.35
C TYR A 12 5.43 -6.02 14.48
N GLY A 13 5.18 -6.87 15.49
CA GLY A 13 3.87 -7.45 15.72
C GLY A 13 2.79 -6.40 15.96
N GLU A 14 3.10 -5.37 16.75
CA GLU A 14 2.21 -4.24 17.00
C GLU A 14 2.02 -3.36 15.77
N ALA A 15 3.10 -3.03 15.07
CA ALA A 15 3.01 -2.22 13.85
C ALA A 15 2.18 -2.92 12.75
N PHE A 16 2.32 -4.24 12.58
CA PHE A 16 1.49 -5.00 11.64
C PHE A 16 0.03 -5.10 12.07
N LYS A 17 -0.26 -5.24 13.36
CA LYS A 17 -1.64 -5.17 13.86
C LYS A 17 -2.27 -3.82 13.53
N LYS A 18 -1.51 -2.73 13.74
CA LYS A 18 -1.97 -1.38 13.42
C LYS A 18 -2.28 -1.25 11.93
N VAL A 19 -1.43 -1.73 11.02
CA VAL A 19 -1.75 -1.72 9.56
C VAL A 19 -3.07 -2.47 9.27
N ILE A 20 -3.32 -3.61 9.91
CA ILE A 20 -4.57 -4.36 9.70
C ILE A 20 -5.78 -3.54 10.15
N GLU A 21 -5.68 -2.84 11.28
CA GLU A 21 -6.72 -1.95 11.80
C GLU A 21 -6.98 -0.79 10.83
N GLU A 22 -5.93 -0.05 10.44
CA GLU A 22 -6.04 1.08 9.49
C GLU A 22 -6.62 0.65 8.13
N VAL A 23 -6.21 -0.51 7.61
CA VAL A 23 -6.75 -1.04 6.35
C VAL A 23 -8.22 -1.40 6.48
N LYS A 24 -8.66 -1.88 7.66
CA LYS A 24 -10.06 -2.16 7.91
C LYS A 24 -10.88 -0.87 7.92
N GLU A 25 -10.43 0.15 8.66
CA GLU A 25 -11.06 1.46 8.75
C GLU A 25 -11.17 2.12 7.36
N PHE A 26 -10.11 2.06 6.57
CA PHE A 26 -10.13 2.51 5.17
C PHE A 26 -11.15 1.77 4.30
N ASN A 27 -11.25 0.44 4.43
CA ASN A 27 -12.21 -0.35 3.66
C ASN A 27 -13.66 -0.05 4.05
N ASP A 28 -13.92 0.18 5.34
CA ASP A 28 -15.23 0.58 5.84
C ASP A 28 -15.60 1.97 5.27
N ALA A 29 -14.68 2.94 5.32
CA ALA A 29 -14.87 4.27 4.71
C ALA A 29 -15.08 4.23 3.19
N LEU A 30 -14.34 3.36 2.48
CA LEU A 30 -14.54 3.13 1.04
C LEU A 30 -15.91 2.53 0.74
N THR A 31 -16.38 1.62 1.58
CA THR A 31 -17.71 1.01 1.44
C THR A 31 -18.79 2.05 1.62
N ASP A 32 -18.68 2.88 2.66
CA ASP A 32 -19.61 3.99 2.91
C ASP A 32 -19.63 4.99 1.75
N TYR A 33 -18.46 5.38 1.22
CA TYR A 33 -18.39 6.22 0.02
C TYR A 33 -19.07 5.56 -1.19
N ARG A 34 -18.81 4.27 -1.45
CA ARG A 34 -19.39 3.54 -2.58
C ARG A 34 -20.91 3.44 -2.51
N VAL A 35 -21.46 3.30 -1.30
CA VAL A 35 -22.90 3.19 -1.06
C VAL A 35 -23.61 4.54 -1.15
N THR A 36 -22.97 5.60 -0.64
CA THR A 36 -23.63 6.91 -0.46
C THR A 36 -23.29 7.93 -1.54
N GLY A 37 -22.14 7.81 -2.22
CA GLY A 37 -21.67 8.73 -3.25
C GLY A 37 -21.38 10.17 -2.79
N ASN A 38 -21.39 10.43 -1.47
CA ASN A 38 -21.20 11.77 -0.91
C ASN A 38 -19.71 12.20 -0.92
N LEU A 39 -19.44 13.45 -1.29
CA LEU A 39 -18.11 14.09 -1.22
C LEU A 39 -17.45 14.00 0.16
N LEU A 40 -18.21 14.16 1.24
CA LEU A 40 -17.72 14.06 2.63
C LEU A 40 -17.19 12.65 2.93
N ASN A 41 -17.81 11.62 2.35
CA ASN A 41 -17.38 10.23 2.50
C ASN A 41 -16.18 9.90 1.61
N ARG A 42 -16.01 10.60 0.48
CA ARG A 42 -14.81 10.51 -0.37
C ARG A 42 -13.59 11.05 0.36
N ASP A 43 -13.72 12.23 0.97
CA ASP A 43 -12.62 12.88 1.66
C ASP A 43 -12.24 12.12 2.95
N ASN A 44 -13.22 11.55 3.65
CA ASN A 44 -12.97 10.60 4.74
C ASN A 44 -12.21 9.36 4.27
N ALA A 45 -12.63 8.71 3.18
CA ALA A 45 -11.90 7.55 2.64
C ALA A 45 -10.46 7.91 2.22
N ALA A 46 -10.24 9.11 1.69
CA ALA A 46 -8.89 9.60 1.40
C ALA A 46 -8.06 9.81 2.67
N ALA A 47 -8.65 10.35 3.75
CA ALA A 47 -7.98 10.51 5.03
C ALA A 47 -7.56 9.14 5.61
N GLU A 48 -8.44 8.15 5.59
CA GLU A 48 -8.11 6.80 6.06
C GLU A 48 -7.02 6.13 5.20
N ALA A 49 -7.02 6.36 3.89
CA ALA A 49 -5.93 5.90 3.02
C ALA A 49 -4.57 6.49 3.43
N VAL A 50 -4.54 7.75 3.86
CA VAL A 50 -3.31 8.40 4.36
C VAL A 50 -2.84 7.75 5.67
N ASN A 51 -3.75 7.39 6.58
CA ASN A 51 -3.39 6.70 7.82
C ASN A 51 -2.72 5.34 7.56
N VAL A 52 -3.23 4.59 6.59
CA VAL A 52 -2.61 3.33 6.12
C VAL A 52 -1.19 3.61 5.60
N ILE A 53 -1.02 4.60 4.72
CA ILE A 53 0.29 4.96 4.15
C ILE A 53 1.29 5.33 5.25
N GLN A 54 0.89 6.17 6.20
CA GLN A 54 1.76 6.61 7.31
C GLN A 54 2.23 5.42 8.15
N THR A 55 1.32 4.49 8.48
CA THR A 55 1.65 3.31 9.27
C THR A 55 2.59 2.37 8.50
N VAL A 56 2.38 2.20 7.19
CA VAL A 56 3.29 1.41 6.34
C VAL A 56 4.67 2.06 6.24
N VAL A 57 4.75 3.39 6.08
CA VAL A 57 6.01 4.13 6.06
C VAL A 57 6.79 3.90 7.36
N TYR A 58 6.11 3.97 8.51
CA TYR A 58 6.74 3.69 9.81
C TYR A 58 7.36 2.28 9.88
N ILE A 59 6.67 1.26 9.36
CA ILE A 59 7.23 -0.11 9.28
C ILE A 59 8.47 -0.15 8.39
N LEU A 60 8.44 0.51 7.23
CA LEU A 60 9.58 0.57 6.32
C LEU A 60 10.79 1.26 6.98
N GLU A 61 10.56 2.28 7.80
CA GLU A 61 11.62 2.92 8.60
C GLU A 61 12.22 1.97 9.64
N LEU A 62 11.40 1.19 10.34
CA LEU A 62 11.89 0.16 11.28
C LEU A 62 12.74 -0.89 10.56
N LEU A 63 12.28 -1.37 9.40
CA LEU A 63 13.02 -2.34 8.58
C LEU A 63 14.35 -1.76 8.08
N LYS A 64 14.37 -0.49 7.65
CA LYS A 64 15.59 0.21 7.23
C LYS A 64 16.58 0.35 8.38
N LYS A 65 16.12 0.68 9.59
CA LYS A 65 16.95 0.73 10.81
C LYS A 65 17.57 -0.62 11.15
N ASP A 66 16.85 -1.71 10.86
CA ASP A 66 17.34 -3.09 11.01
C ASP A 66 18.23 -3.55 9.83
N GLY A 67 18.57 -2.66 8.90
CA GLY A 67 19.52 -2.92 7.80
C GLY A 67 18.89 -3.44 6.51
N ALA A 68 17.57 -3.42 6.37
CA ALA A 68 16.92 -3.80 5.12
C ALA A 68 17.18 -2.77 4.01
N ASP A 69 17.53 -3.25 2.82
CA ASP A 69 17.63 -2.45 1.59
C ASP A 69 16.25 -2.29 0.95
N ILE A 70 15.50 -1.31 1.46
CA ILE A 70 14.13 -1.01 1.02
C ILE A 70 14.09 -0.55 -0.44
N ASP A 71 15.13 0.15 -0.92
CA ASP A 71 15.17 0.67 -2.28
C ASP A 71 15.29 -0.47 -3.30
N LYS A 72 16.13 -1.47 -3.01
CA LYS A 72 16.20 -2.69 -3.82
C LYS A 72 14.87 -3.44 -3.80
N ALA A 73 14.30 -3.67 -2.61
CA ALA A 73 13.03 -4.38 -2.48
C ALA A 73 11.89 -3.68 -3.25
N GLY A 74 11.86 -2.35 -3.24
CA GLY A 74 10.90 -1.54 -4.00
C GLY A 74 11.06 -1.71 -5.52
N ARG A 75 12.30 -1.64 -6.03
CA ARG A 75 12.58 -1.85 -7.46
C ARG A 75 12.23 -3.25 -7.94
N ASP A 76 12.58 -4.27 -7.16
CA ASP A 76 12.30 -5.68 -7.50
C ASP A 76 10.78 -5.91 -7.57
N ASN A 77 10.03 -5.34 -6.63
CA ASN A 77 8.57 -5.45 -6.61
C ASN A 77 7.92 -4.67 -7.75
N LEU A 78 8.34 -3.43 -8.02
CA LEU A 78 7.83 -2.64 -9.14
C LEU A 78 8.05 -3.36 -10.48
N THR A 79 9.23 -3.93 -10.67
CA THR A 79 9.57 -4.74 -11.85
C THR A 79 8.62 -5.94 -11.98
N SER A 80 8.33 -6.62 -10.86
CA SER A 80 7.36 -7.72 -10.83
C SER A 80 5.94 -7.26 -11.19
N ILE A 81 5.47 -6.11 -10.66
CA ILE A 81 4.16 -5.54 -10.98
C ILE A 81 4.05 -5.19 -12.45
N VAL A 82 5.06 -4.50 -13.01
CA VAL A 82 5.13 -4.13 -14.42
C VAL A 82 5.11 -5.38 -15.30
N ASN A 83 5.91 -6.40 -14.97
CA ASN A 83 5.92 -7.66 -15.73
C ASN A 83 4.57 -8.39 -15.64
N LYS A 84 3.89 -8.34 -14.48
CA LYS A 84 2.58 -8.96 -14.26
C LYS A 84 1.44 -8.23 -14.98
N HIS A 85 1.57 -6.92 -15.20
CA HIS A 85 0.54 -6.07 -15.80
C HIS A 85 1.01 -5.46 -17.14
N SER A 86 2.01 -6.06 -17.78
CA SER A 86 2.66 -5.54 -19.00
C SER A 86 1.67 -5.27 -20.13
N PHE A 87 0.58 -6.05 -20.22
CA PHE A 87 -0.52 -5.83 -21.16
C PHE A 87 -1.30 -4.51 -20.96
N LEU A 88 -1.26 -3.90 -19.77
CA LEU A 88 -1.87 -2.59 -19.52
C LEU A 88 -0.93 -1.42 -19.88
N PHE A 89 0.39 -1.62 -19.79
CA PHE A 89 1.37 -0.58 -20.11
C PHE A 89 1.58 -0.42 -21.61
N ASP A 90 1.55 -1.50 -22.39
CA ASP A 90 1.66 -1.42 -23.85
C ASP A 90 0.49 -0.63 -24.45
N GLY A 91 -0.74 -0.81 -23.95
CA GLY A 91 -1.90 0.00 -24.35
C GLY A 91 -1.78 1.49 -24.01
N TYR A 92 -1.12 1.84 -22.90
CA TYR A 92 -0.92 3.24 -22.49
C TYR A 92 0.15 3.96 -23.33
N TYR A 93 1.17 3.24 -23.82
CA TYR A 93 2.19 3.78 -24.73
C TYR A 93 1.69 3.86 -26.18
N GLU A 94 0.86 2.93 -26.64
CA GLU A 94 0.22 2.99 -27.97
C GLU A 94 -0.72 4.20 -28.10
N LEU A 95 -1.48 4.53 -27.06
CA LEU A 95 -2.36 5.71 -27.04
C LEU A 95 -1.60 7.05 -27.10
N ARG A 96 -0.36 7.12 -26.58
CA ARG A 96 0.49 8.32 -26.66
C ARG A 96 1.27 8.48 -27.97
N LYS A 97 1.27 7.47 -28.85
CA LYS A 97 1.82 7.62 -30.22
C LYS A 97 0.80 8.21 -31.18
N LEU A 98 -0.44 8.41 -30.74
CA LEU A 98 -1.55 8.95 -31.53
C LEU A 98 -1.81 10.44 -31.27
N ASP A 99 -1.00 11.10 -30.41
CA ASP A 99 -0.99 12.56 -30.19
C ASP A 99 0.26 13.20 -30.82
#